data_AF-A0A2K0UTI8-F1
#
_entry.id   AF-A0A2K0UTI8-F1
#
_cell.length_a   1.000
_cell.length_b   1.000
_cell.length_c   1.000
_cell.angle_alpha   90.00
_cell.angle_beta   90.00
_cell.angle_gamma   90.00
#
_symmetry.space_group_name_H-M   'P 1'
#
loop_
_entity.id
_entity.type
_entity.pdbx_description
1 polymer ?
#
loop_
_entity_poly.entity_id
_entity_poly.type
_entity_poly.pdbx_seq_one_letter_code
_entity_poly.pdbx_strand_id
1 'polypeptide(L)'
;MLIKGLETMGFVILATPPDDGSAQARFEVKQWGMMEHHIPWLFFQLIECYDEINPHLVPVAEHYAQVAYSIIVGEGDSMWDVMPATGNKAERT
;
A
#
# COMPACT_ATOMS: atom_id res chain seq x y z
N MET A 1 6.37 6.15 -9.83
CA MET A 1 5.22 6.32 -10.76
C MET A 1 3.90 5.78 -10.20
N LEU A 2 3.92 4.80 -9.27
CA LEU A 2 2.71 4.18 -8.68
C LEU A 2 1.70 5.18 -8.08
N ILE A 3 2.16 6.10 -7.23
CA ILE A 3 1.27 7.10 -6.60
C ILE A 3 0.55 7.96 -7.64
N LYS A 4 1.26 8.41 -8.69
CA LYS A 4 0.66 9.17 -9.80
C LYS A 4 -0.33 8.34 -10.63
N GLY A 5 -0.08 7.03 -10.77
CA GLY A 5 -1.03 6.10 -11.36
C GLY A 5 -2.33 6.03 -10.55
N LEU A 6 -2.23 5.86 -9.23
CA LEU A 6 -3.39 5.86 -8.33
C LEU A 6 -4.14 7.20 -8.38
N GLU A 7 -3.43 8.34 -8.36
CA GLU A 7 -4.06 9.66 -8.50
C GLU A 7 -4.85 9.80 -9.82
N THR A 8 -4.33 9.25 -10.92
CA THR A 8 -5.02 9.25 -12.24
C THR A 8 -6.31 8.43 -12.21
N MET A 9 -6.37 7.41 -11.36
CA MET A 9 -7.58 6.61 -11.10
C MET A 9 -8.56 7.31 -10.13
N GLY A 10 -8.30 8.57 -9.75
CA GLY A 10 -9.18 9.37 -8.89
C GLY A 10 -8.91 9.22 -7.39
N PHE A 11 -7.80 8.60 -6.98
CA PHE A 11 -7.39 8.55 -5.58
C PHE A 11 -6.85 9.91 -5.15
N VAL A 12 -7.13 10.30 -3.90
CA VAL A 12 -6.46 11.44 -3.27
C VAL A 12 -5.48 10.88 -2.25
N ILE A 13 -4.19 11.00 -2.54
CA ILE A 13 -3.10 10.46 -1.72
C ILE A 13 -2.28 11.62 -1.16
N LEU A 14 -2.04 11.57 0.15
CA LEU A 14 -1.06 12.41 0.82
C LEU A 14 0.22 11.58 1.02
N ALA A 15 1.28 11.93 0.32
CA ALA A 15 2.59 11.35 0.50
C ALA A 15 3.62 12.46 0.75
N THR A 16 4.33 12.39 1.87
CA THR A 16 5.43 13.33 2.17
C THR A 16 6.74 12.56 2.20
N PRO A 17 7.77 13.00 1.44
CA PRO A 17 9.08 12.37 1.51
C PRO A 17 9.66 12.48 2.93
N PRO A 18 10.56 11.58 3.33
CA PRO A 18 11.38 11.80 4.51
C PRO A 18 12.21 13.07 4.28
N ASP A 19 11.99 14.10 5.10
CA ASP A 19 12.74 15.36 5.02
C ASP A 19 13.91 15.30 6.03
N ASP A 20 15.05 15.89 5.68
CA ASP A 20 16.33 15.78 6.39
C ASP A 20 16.35 16.36 7.82
N GLY A 21 15.20 16.73 8.41
CA GLY A 21 15.18 17.59 9.60
C GLY A 21 14.08 17.45 10.65
N SER A 22 13.02 16.63 10.50
CA SER A 22 12.11 16.26 11.64
C SER A 22 10.75 15.66 11.22
N ALA A 23 10.35 15.76 9.96
CA ALA A 23 9.05 15.24 9.53
C ALA A 23 9.14 13.74 9.21
N GLN A 24 8.49 12.90 10.03
CA GLN A 24 8.31 11.48 9.72
C GLN A 24 7.62 11.35 8.36
N ALA A 25 8.16 10.54 7.45
CA ALA A 25 7.54 10.27 6.17
C ALA A 25 6.09 9.78 6.38
N ARG A 26 5.18 10.19 5.50
CA ARG A 26 3.75 9.85 5.62
C ARG A 26 3.24 9.31 4.30
N PHE A 27 2.36 8.34 4.40
CA PHE A 27 1.56 7.84 3.30
C PHE A 27 0.13 7.68 3.81
N GLU A 28 -0.83 8.34 3.17
CA GLU A 28 -2.23 8.29 3.57
C GLU A 28 -3.15 8.40 2.35
N VAL A 29 -4.13 7.50 2.26
CA VAL A 29 -5.22 7.57 1.28
C VAL A 29 -6.34 8.40 1.90
N LYS A 30 -6.52 9.64 1.43
CA LYS A 30 -7.59 10.55 1.89
C LYS A 30 -8.92 10.24 1.22
N GLN A 31 -8.88 9.78 -0.03
CA GLN A 31 -10.05 9.41 -0.79
C GLN A 31 -9.71 8.24 -1.71
N TRP A 32 -10.59 7.23 -1.71
CA TRP A 32 -10.53 6.12 -2.65
C TRP A 32 -11.00 6.57 -4.03
N GLY A 33 -10.29 6.14 -5.07
CA GLY A 33 -10.66 6.39 -6.46
C GLY A 33 -11.47 5.23 -7.06
N MET A 34 -11.37 5.09 -8.38
CA MET A 34 -11.95 3.96 -9.11
C MET A 34 -11.28 2.66 -8.65
N MET A 35 -12.09 1.79 -8.05
CA MET A 35 -11.62 0.52 -7.51
C MET A 35 -11.71 -0.57 -8.59
N GLU A 36 -10.56 -0.94 -9.14
CA GLU A 36 -10.40 -1.98 -10.15
C GLU A 36 -9.66 -3.18 -9.57
N HIS A 37 -9.78 -4.35 -10.22
CA HIS A 37 -9.18 -5.60 -9.73
C HIS A 37 -7.65 -5.55 -9.53
N HIS A 38 -6.95 -4.62 -10.20
CA HIS A 38 -5.50 -4.45 -10.06
C HIS A 38 -5.08 -3.49 -8.93
N ILE A 39 -6.01 -2.74 -8.33
CA ILE A 39 -5.69 -1.77 -7.28
C ILE A 39 -5.04 -2.41 -6.06
N PRO A 40 -5.51 -3.56 -5.52
CA PRO A 40 -4.83 -4.22 -4.39
C PRO A 40 -3.36 -4.52 -4.70
N TRP A 41 -3.09 -4.96 -5.93
CA TRP A 41 -1.73 -5.24 -6.39
C TRP A 41 -0.86 -3.99 -6.49
N LEU A 42 -1.40 -2.83 -6.89
CA LEU A 42 -0.65 -1.58 -6.88
C LEU A 42 -0.24 -1.13 -5.47
N PHE A 43 -1.13 -1.30 -4.49
CA PHE A 43 -0.77 -1.07 -3.08
C PHE A 43 0.26 -2.08 -2.58
N PHE A 44 0.16 -3.33 -3.01
CA PHE A 44 1.19 -4.33 -2.72
C PHE A 44 2.56 -3.93 -3.27
N GLN A 45 2.64 -3.43 -4.50
CA GLN A 45 3.91 -2.92 -5.05
C GLN A 45 4.49 -1.73 -4.26
N LEU A 46 3.65 -0.95 -3.56
CA LEU A 46 4.13 0.11 -2.67
C LEU A 46 4.80 -0.46 -1.41
N ILE A 47 4.37 -1.63 -0.93
CA ILE A 47 5.02 -2.33 0.20
C ILE A 47 6.48 -2.59 -0.16
N GLU A 48 6.74 -3.16 -1.34
CA GLU A 48 8.09 -3.44 -1.85
C GLU A 48 8.93 -2.18 -1.98
N CYS A 49 8.35 -1.13 -2.57
CA CYS A 49 9.06 0.14 -2.71
C CYS A 49 9.42 0.74 -1.34
N TYR A 50 8.53 0.61 -0.35
CA TYR A 50 8.80 1.15 0.99
C TYR A 50 9.76 0.30 1.80
N ASP A 51 9.84 -1.00 1.58
CA ASP A 51 10.85 -1.84 2.24
C ASP A 51 12.27 -1.37 1.90
N GLU A 52 12.49 -0.94 0.65
CA GLU A 52 13.78 -0.39 0.22
C GLU A 52 14.01 1.08 0.62
N ILE A 53 12.96 1.92 0.58
CA ILE A 53 13.10 3.39 0.71
C ILE A 53 12.90 3.85 2.16
N ASN A 54 11.86 3.36 2.83
CA ASN A 54 11.54 3.72 4.21
C ASN A 54 10.63 2.65 4.86
N PRO A 55 11.22 1.67 5.57
CA PRO A 55 10.48 0.56 6.17
C PRO A 55 9.37 0.96 7.14
N HIS A 56 9.39 2.19 7.69
CA HIS A 56 8.33 2.67 8.58
C HIS A 56 6.98 2.83 7.87
N LEU A 57 6.98 2.93 6.53
CA LEU A 57 5.76 3.04 5.74
C LEU A 57 5.20 1.67 5.30
N VAL A 58 5.97 0.59 5.47
CA VAL A 58 5.54 -0.77 5.10
C VAL A 58 4.22 -1.15 5.78
N PRO A 59 4.04 -1.03 7.11
CA PRO A 59 2.77 -1.41 7.75
C PRO A 59 1.58 -0.58 7.25
N VAL A 60 1.81 0.68 6.87
CA VAL A 60 0.76 1.56 6.33
C VAL A 60 0.35 1.11 4.93
N ALA A 61 1.32 0.73 4.09
CA ALA A 61 1.03 0.17 2.77
C ALA A 61 0.36 -1.21 2.85
N GLU A 62 0.79 -2.08 3.78
CA GLU A 62 0.13 -3.37 4.07
C GLU A 62 -1.35 -3.16 4.41
N HIS A 63 -1.64 -2.18 5.28
CA HIS A 63 -3.01 -1.84 5.66
C HIS A 63 -3.85 -1.41 4.45
N TYR A 64 -3.35 -0.50 3.61
CA TYR A 64 -4.12 -0.06 2.43
C TYR A 64 -4.27 -1.13 1.36
N ALA A 65 -3.28 -2.02 1.20
CA ALA A 65 -3.41 -3.19 0.34
C ALA A 65 -4.54 -4.10 0.83
N GLN A 66 -4.62 -4.34 2.14
CA GLN A 66 -5.68 -5.16 2.74
C GLN A 66 -7.07 -4.52 2.60
N VAL A 67 -7.17 -3.21 2.79
CA VAL A 67 -8.45 -2.49 2.57
C VAL A 67 -8.87 -2.58 1.11
N ALA A 68 -7.96 -2.31 0.16
CA ALA A 68 -8.25 -2.41 -1.27
C ALA A 68 -8.69 -3.83 -1.66
N TYR A 69 -7.98 -4.85 -1.16
CA TYR A 69 -8.32 -6.25 -1.36
C TYR A 69 -9.72 -6.57 -0.84
N SER A 70 -10.02 -6.14 0.39
CA SER A 70 -11.32 -6.35 1.03
C SER A 70 -12.46 -5.68 0.27
N ILE A 71 -12.24 -4.54 -0.37
CA ILE A 71 -13.26 -3.88 -1.20
C ILE A 71 -13.56 -4.71 -2.45
N ILE A 72 -12.56 -5.33 -3.08
CA ILE A 72 -12.72 -6.13 -4.30
C ILE A 72 -13.29 -7.53 -4.01
N VAL A 73 -12.78 -8.19 -2.97
CA VAL A 73 -13.05 -9.62 -2.69
C VAL A 73 -14.15 -9.81 -1.65
N GLY A 74 -14.40 -8.80 -0.80
CA GLY A 74 -15.38 -8.84 0.28
C GLY A 74 -14.83 -9.42 1.60
N GLU A 75 -13.57 -9.81 1.64
CA GLU A 75 -12.84 -10.26 2.84
C GLU A 75 -11.34 -9.92 2.72
N GLY A 76 -10.60 -9.93 3.83
CA GLY A 76 -9.18 -9.56 3.85
C GLY A 76 -8.23 -10.60 4.43
N ASP A 77 -8.73 -11.77 4.82
CA ASP A 77 -7.97 -12.85 5.46
C ASP A 77 -7.13 -13.60 4.43
N SER A 78 -7.67 -13.81 3.22
CA SER A 78 -6.97 -14.56 2.16
C SER A 78 -6.02 -13.70 1.33
N MET A 79 -5.89 -12.39 1.62
CA MET A 79 -5.05 -11.48 0.84
C MET A 79 -3.63 -12.01 0.65
N TRP A 80 -2.99 -12.47 1.73
CA TRP A 80 -1.60 -12.95 1.72
C TRP A 80 -1.44 -14.32 1.05
N ASP A 81 -2.53 -15.05 0.85
CA ASP A 81 -2.52 -16.32 0.12
C ASP A 81 -2.73 -16.09 -1.39
N VAL A 82 -3.44 -15.01 -1.76
CA VAL A 82 -3.77 -14.67 -3.15
C VAL A 82 -2.75 -13.75 -3.80
N MET A 83 -2.19 -12.77 -3.07
CA MET A 83 -1.14 -11.88 -3.57
C MET A 83 0.21 -12.52 -3.25
N PRO A 84 0.83 -13.27 -4.18
CA PRO A 84 1.98 -14.09 -3.84
C PRO A 84 3.24 -13.24 -3.78
N ALA A 85 4.02 -13.49 -2.73
CA ALA A 85 5.47 -13.39 -2.61
C ALA A 85 6.12 -12.00 -2.62
N THR A 86 6.24 -11.45 -1.41
CA THR A 86 7.48 -10.83 -0.85
C THR A 86 7.36 -10.50 0.65
N GLY A 87 6.16 -10.56 1.24
CA GLY A 87 6.01 -10.62 2.70
C GLY A 87 6.45 -11.99 3.24
N ASN A 88 7.67 -12.06 3.78
CA ASN A 88 8.22 -13.22 4.47
C ASN A 88 7.22 -13.75 5.53
N LYS A 89 6.54 -14.87 5.27
CA LYS A 89 5.72 -15.57 6.30
C LYS A 89 6.57 -16.06 7.48
N ALA A 90 7.91 -16.05 7.39
CA ALA A 90 8.79 -16.74 8.34
C ALA A 90 9.29 -15.93 9.55
N GLU A 91 8.95 -14.64 9.70
CA GLU A 91 9.52 -13.79 10.79
C GLU A 91 8.49 -13.11 11.71
N ARG A 92 7.23 -13.56 11.73
CA ARG A 92 6.20 -13.02 12.65
C ARG A 92 5.65 -14.08 13.63
N THR A 93 6.54 -14.81 14.30
CA THR A 93 6.27 -15.58 15.55
C THR A 93 7.37 -15.36 16.57
#